data_AF-A0A938W2J7-F1
#
_entry.id   AF-A0A938W2J7-F1
#
_cell.length_a   1.000
_cell.length_b   1.000
_cell.length_c   1.000
_cell.angle_alpha   90.00
_cell.angle_beta   90.00
_cell.angle_gamma   90.00
#
_symmetry.space_group_name_H-M   'P 1'
#
loop_
_entity.id
_entity.type
_entity.pdbx_description
1 polymer ?
#
loop_
_entity_poly.entity_id
_entity_poly.type
_entity_poly.pdbx_seq_one_letter_code
_entity_poly.pdbx_strand_id
1 'polypeptide(L)'
;MRLHFSRVRLAWLALAAVALVVAAVALVVAACRPGATATPRPGPAATQPAPVASAATATAPKSGPVAPTKAAIASVKTSSLPAGVDADGNFYRGDPKATVKLIEFSDFQ
;
A
#
# COMPACT_ATOMS: atom_id res chain seq x y z
N MET A 1 55.84 -21.70 26.50
CA MET A 1 54.65 -20.82 26.64
C MET A 1 53.76 -20.68 25.39
N ARG A 2 54.06 -21.28 24.22
CA ARG A 2 53.26 -21.08 22.98
C ARG A 2 51.98 -21.94 22.85
N LEU A 3 51.83 -23.01 23.64
CA LEU A 3 50.70 -23.95 23.54
C LEU A 3 49.39 -23.42 24.13
N HIS A 4 49.44 -22.54 25.14
CA HIS A 4 48.24 -21.96 25.75
C HIS A 4 47.54 -20.96 24.82
N PHE A 5 48.30 -20.23 23.99
CA PHE A 5 47.75 -19.22 23.09
C PHE A 5 46.93 -19.83 21.94
N SER A 6 47.29 -21.04 21.49
CA SER A 6 46.57 -21.75 20.43
C SER A 6 45.22 -22.28 20.91
N ARG A 7 45.12 -22.75 22.16
CA ARG A 7 43.88 -23.28 22.72
C ARG A 7 42.85 -22.18 22.98
N VAL A 8 43.30 -21.02 23.44
CA VAL A 8 42.43 -19.85 23.65
C VAL A 8 41.88 -19.35 22.32
N ARG A 9 42.70 -19.27 21.27
CA ARG A 9 42.25 -18.88 19.92
C ARG A 9 41.25 -19.87 19.33
N LEU A 10 41.48 -21.18 19.49
CA LEU A 10 40.54 -22.21 19.04
C LEU A 10 39.20 -22.12 19.78
N ALA A 11 39.22 -21.91 21.10
CA ALA A 11 38.02 -21.73 21.91
C ALA A 11 37.22 -20.50 21.48
N TRP A 12 37.89 -19.37 21.23
CA TRP A 12 37.25 -18.15 20.73
C TRP A 12 36.61 -18.33 19.35
N LEU A 13 37.28 -19.01 18.42
CA LEU A 13 36.74 -19.31 17.09
C LEU A 13 35.52 -20.23 17.16
N ALA A 14 35.57 -21.26 18.01
CA ALA A 14 34.43 -22.16 18.23
C ALA A 14 33.24 -21.41 18.82
N LEU A 15 33.46 -20.52 19.80
CA LEU A 15 32.41 -19.71 20.41
C LEU A 15 31.78 -18.73 19.41
N ALA A 16 32.59 -18.09 18.57
CA ALA A 16 32.12 -17.21 17.51
C ALA A 16 31.29 -17.97 16.45
N ALA A 17 31.72 -19.18 16.06
CA ALA A 17 30.98 -20.01 15.12
C ALA A 17 29.62 -20.45 15.70
N VAL A 18 29.58 -20.86 16.97
CA VAL A 18 28.31 -21.20 17.66
C VAL A 18 27.39 -19.99 17.74
N ALA A 19 27.91 -18.81 18.10
CA ALA A 19 27.11 -17.59 18.15
C ALA A 19 26.52 -17.22 16.79
N LEU A 20 27.29 -17.38 15.70
CA LEU A 20 26.82 -17.13 14.33
C LEU A 20 25.68 -18.09 13.95
N VAL A 21 25.81 -19.38 14.26
CA VAL A 21 24.77 -20.38 13.99
C VAL A 21 23.50 -20.07 14.77
N VAL A 22 23.61 -19.71 16.06
CA VAL A 22 22.46 -19.33 16.90
C VAL A 22 21.76 -18.09 16.34
N ALA A 23 22.51 -17.07 15.90
CA ALA A 23 21.95 -15.87 15.30
C ALA A 23 21.21 -16.17 13.98
N ALA A 24 21.77 -17.02 13.12
CA ALA A 24 21.13 -17.43 11.87
C ALA A 24 19.81 -18.19 12.13
N VAL A 25 19.80 -19.12 13.08
CA VAL A 25 18.58 -19.85 13.47
C VAL A 25 17.52 -18.91 14.03
N ALA A 26 17.90 -17.95 14.89
CA ALA A 26 16.97 -16.96 15.42
C ALA A 26 16.32 -16.10 14.31
N LEU A 27 17.09 -15.75 13.27
CA LEU A 27 16.59 -14.96 12.14
C LEU A 27 15.55 -15.72 11.31
N VAL A 28 15.79 -17.02 11.07
CA VAL A 28 14.84 -17.91 10.36
C VAL A 28 13.55 -18.08 11.16
N VAL A 29 13.65 -18.28 12.48
CA VAL A 29 12.47 -18.41 13.36
C VAL A 29 11.66 -17.11 13.42
N ALA A 30 12.32 -15.94 13.40
CA ALA A 30 11.64 -14.65 13.37
C ALA A 30 10.86 -14.41 12.08
N ALA A 31 11.39 -14.84 10.93
CA ALA A 31 10.72 -14.73 9.63
C ALA A 31 9.48 -15.62 9.49
N CYS A 32 9.41 -16.72 10.24
CA CYS A 32 8.25 -17.63 10.26
C CYS A 32 7.16 -17.25 11.28
N ARG A 33 7.24 -16.09 11.94
CA ARG A 33 6.14 -15.65 12.80
C ARG A 33 4.96 -15.16 11.94
N PRO A 34 3.76 -15.77 12.08
CA PRO A 34 2.55 -15.24 11.48
C PRO A 34 2.40 -13.77 11.91
N GLY A 35 2.26 -12.87 10.93
CA GLY A 35 2.15 -11.45 11.18
C GLY A 35 1.06 -11.20 12.22
N ALA A 36 1.39 -10.44 13.26
CA ALA A 36 0.43 -9.97 14.24
C ALA A 36 -0.67 -9.23 13.48
N THR A 37 -1.86 -9.82 13.43
CA THR A 37 -3.05 -9.15 12.93
C THR A 37 -3.28 -7.94 13.82
N ALA A 38 -3.16 -6.75 13.23
CA ALA A 38 -3.52 -5.52 13.91
C ALA A 38 -5.00 -5.63 14.30
N THR A 39 -5.26 -5.78 15.60
CA THR A 39 -6.61 -5.70 16.15
C THR A 39 -7.19 -4.34 15.74
N PRO A 40 -8.32 -4.28 15.03
CA PRO A 40 -8.96 -3.02 14.70
C PRO A 40 -9.31 -2.32 16.01
N ARG A 41 -8.66 -1.19 16.29
CA ARG A 41 -9.04 -0.32 17.39
C ARG A 41 -10.40 0.29 17.03
N PRO A 42 -11.45 0.13 17.85
CA PRO A 42 -12.67 0.89 17.67
C PRO A 42 -12.33 2.37 17.81
N GLY A 43 -12.31 3.08 16.70
CA GLY A 43 -12.26 4.54 16.71
C GLY A 43 -13.56 5.08 17.33
N PRO A 44 -13.52 6.22 18.02
CA PRO A 44 -14.75 6.88 18.45
C PRO A 44 -15.65 7.07 17.23
N ALA A 45 -16.91 6.69 17.36
CA ALA A 45 -17.92 6.88 16.33
C ALA A 45 -17.91 8.35 15.90
N ALA A 46 -17.38 8.61 14.70
CA ALA A 46 -17.53 9.90 14.08
C ALA A 46 -19.03 10.08 13.87
N THR A 47 -19.63 10.98 14.63
CA THR A 47 -20.98 11.48 14.36
C THR A 47 -20.89 12.16 12.99
N GLN A 48 -21.21 11.41 11.94
CA GLN A 48 -21.28 11.93 10.59
C GLN A 48 -22.42 12.98 10.59
N PRO A 49 -22.12 14.28 10.38
CA PRO A 49 -23.17 15.25 10.14
C PRO A 49 -24.00 14.75 8.95
N ALA A 50 -25.32 14.88 9.04
CA ALA A 50 -26.22 14.58 7.94
C ALA A 50 -25.67 15.19 6.63
N PRO A 51 -25.84 14.52 5.47
CA PRO A 51 -25.41 15.07 4.19
C PRO A 51 -26.15 16.38 3.97
N VAL A 52 -25.50 17.50 4.30
CA VAL A 52 -25.83 18.78 3.69
C VAL A 52 -25.47 18.61 2.23
N ALA A 53 -26.49 18.54 1.39
CA ALA A 53 -26.34 18.65 -0.04
C ALA A 53 -25.44 19.87 -0.31
N SER A 54 -24.18 19.58 -0.66
CA SER A 54 -23.24 20.61 -1.06
C SER A 54 -23.72 21.06 -2.43
N ALA A 55 -24.58 22.08 -2.44
CA ALA A 55 -24.89 22.84 -3.62
C ALA A 55 -23.58 23.51 -4.05
N ALA A 56 -22.78 22.79 -4.83
CA ALA A 56 -21.70 23.34 -5.59
C ALA A 56 -22.34 24.39 -6.52
N THR A 57 -22.27 25.65 -6.11
CA THR A 57 -22.51 26.78 -7.00
C THR A 57 -21.28 26.88 -7.90
N ALA A 58 -21.19 25.94 -8.84
CA ALA A 58 -20.29 26.06 -9.97
C ALA A 58 -20.81 27.25 -10.78
N THR A 59 -20.05 28.36 -10.74
CA THR A 59 -20.24 29.47 -11.64
C THR A 59 -20.00 28.93 -13.05
N ALA A 60 -21.08 28.67 -13.78
CA ALA A 60 -21.03 28.13 -15.12
C ALA A 60 -20.26 29.10 -16.04
N PRO A 61 -19.23 28.64 -16.78
CA PRO A 61 -18.73 29.41 -17.91
C PRO A 61 -19.87 29.51 -18.93
N LYS A 62 -20.22 30.73 -19.30
CA LYS A 62 -21.21 31.03 -20.35
C LYS A 62 -20.68 30.58 -21.70
N SER A 63 -20.83 29.30 -21.98
CA SER A 63 -20.67 28.69 -23.30
C SER A 63 -22.08 28.31 -23.74
N GLY A 64 -22.53 28.85 -24.88
CA GLY A 64 -23.83 28.49 -25.45
C GLY A 64 -23.98 26.98 -25.65
N PRO A 65 -25.19 26.50 -25.96
CA PRO A 65 -25.43 25.08 -26.20
C PRO A 65 -24.71 24.64 -27.48
N VAL A 66 -23.45 24.24 -27.35
CA VAL A 66 -22.84 23.31 -28.28
C VAL A 66 -23.44 21.98 -27.90
N ALA A 67 -24.35 21.47 -28.74
CA ALA A 67 -24.90 20.15 -28.57
C ALA A 67 -23.74 19.16 -28.35
N PRO A 68 -23.76 18.31 -27.32
CA PRO A 68 -22.73 17.31 -27.14
C PRO A 68 -22.73 16.47 -28.40
N THR A 69 -21.71 16.63 -29.24
CA THR A 69 -21.47 15.68 -30.31
C THR A 69 -21.31 14.36 -29.59
N LYS A 70 -22.19 13.41 -29.87
CA LYS A 70 -22.20 12.08 -29.28
C LYS A 70 -20.87 11.42 -29.65
N ALA A 71 -19.83 11.69 -28.88
CA ALA A 71 -18.55 11.02 -29.02
C ALA A 71 -18.85 9.55 -28.77
N ALA A 72 -18.61 8.72 -29.78
CA ALA A 72 -18.71 7.29 -29.62
C ALA A 72 -17.71 6.90 -28.53
N ILE A 73 -18.21 6.59 -27.33
CA ILE A 73 -17.40 6.02 -26.26
C ILE A 73 -17.06 4.61 -26.72
N ALA A 74 -15.90 4.44 -27.32
CA ALA A 74 -15.38 3.12 -27.63
C ALA A 74 -15.31 2.33 -26.31
N SER A 75 -15.92 1.15 -26.28
CA SER A 75 -15.81 0.25 -25.13
C SER A 75 -14.37 -0.23 -25.03
N VAL A 76 -13.57 0.45 -24.21
CA VAL A 76 -12.21 0.03 -23.89
C VAL A 76 -12.31 -1.20 -23.00
N LYS A 77 -11.64 -2.29 -23.40
CA LYS A 77 -11.47 -3.46 -22.52
C LYS A 77 -10.63 -3.03 -21.31
N THR A 78 -11.26 -2.90 -20.15
CA THR A 78 -10.60 -2.47 -18.91
C THR A 78 -9.52 -3.46 -18.44
N SER A 79 -9.54 -4.69 -18.95
CA SER A 79 -8.53 -5.72 -18.67
C SER A 79 -7.18 -5.45 -19.31
N SER A 80 -7.10 -4.65 -20.38
CA SER A 80 -5.82 -4.29 -21.02
C SER A 80 -5.20 -3.01 -20.46
N LEU A 81 -5.88 -2.34 -19.51
CA LEU A 81 -5.35 -1.14 -18.87
C LEU A 81 -4.37 -1.53 -17.76
N PRO A 82 -3.27 -0.76 -17.58
CA PRO A 82 -2.41 -0.90 -16.42
C PRO A 82 -3.22 -0.77 -15.14
N ALA A 83 -2.88 -1.55 -14.12
CA ALA A 83 -3.50 -1.47 -12.81
C ALA A 83 -2.42 -1.43 -11.74
N GLY A 84 -2.69 -0.74 -10.63
CA GLY A 84 -1.75 -0.63 -9.53
C GLY A 84 -2.29 0.16 -8.34
N VAL A 85 -1.37 0.56 -7.47
CA VAL A 85 -1.61 1.43 -6.32
C VAL A 85 -0.78 2.69 -6.49
N ASP A 86 -1.38 3.85 -6.29
CA ASP A 86 -0.67 5.13 -6.36
C ASP A 86 0.09 5.47 -5.07
N ALA A 87 0.71 6.65 -5.02
CA ALA A 87 1.48 7.09 -3.86
C ALA A 87 0.64 7.34 -2.60
N ASP A 88 -0.67 7.55 -2.76
CA ASP A 88 -1.63 7.83 -1.69
C ASP A 88 -2.34 6.56 -1.20
N GLY A 89 -2.05 5.41 -1.82
CA GLY A 89 -2.64 4.11 -1.47
C GLY A 89 -3.94 3.79 -2.20
N ASN A 90 -4.34 4.57 -3.21
CA ASN A 90 -5.56 4.31 -3.98
C ASN A 90 -5.29 3.30 -5.11
N PHE A 91 -6.25 2.41 -5.34
CA PHE A 91 -6.23 1.53 -6.50
C PHE A 91 -6.57 2.32 -7.77
N TYR A 92 -5.83 2.09 -8.85
CA TYR A 92 -6.10 2.70 -10.15
C TYR A 92 -6.15 1.66 -11.27
N ARG A 93 -6.87 2.01 -12.34
CA ARG A 93 -6.80 1.39 -13.66
C ARG A 93 -6.64 2.47 -14.73
N GLY A 94 -5.65 2.33 -15.60
CA GLY A 94 -5.30 3.30 -16.64
C GLY A 94 -3.97 4.00 -16.37
N ASP A 95 -3.79 5.18 -16.96
CA ASP A 95 -2.58 5.99 -16.80
C ASP A 95 -2.65 6.84 -15.50
N PRO A 96 -1.75 6.65 -14.52
CA PRO A 96 -1.75 7.44 -13.29
C PRO A 96 -1.41 8.93 -13.52
N LYS A 97 -0.88 9.29 -14.69
CA LYS A 97 -0.57 10.67 -15.11
C LYS A 97 -1.62 11.28 -16.05
N ALA A 98 -2.76 10.62 -16.25
CA ALA A 98 -3.83 11.16 -17.10
C ALA A 98 -4.29 12.55 -16.64
N THR A 99 -4.62 13.43 -17.62
CA THR A 99 -5.12 14.78 -17.37
C THR A 99 -6.43 14.79 -16.58
N VAL A 100 -7.25 13.75 -16.74
CA VAL A 100 -8.53 13.58 -16.03
C VAL A 100 -8.47 12.29 -15.24
N LYS A 101 -8.90 12.35 -13.98
CA LYS A 101 -9.02 11.20 -13.08
C LYS A 101 -10.47 11.06 -12.62
N LEU A 102 -10.97 9.81 -12.60
CA LEU A 102 -12.25 9.47 -12.02
C LEU A 102 -12.01 8.78 -10.68
N ILE A 103 -12.60 9.32 -9.61
CA ILE A 103 -12.51 8.75 -8.26
C ILE A 103 -13.89 8.15 -7.94
N GLU A 104 -13.91 6.85 -7.69
CA GLU A 104 -15.13 6.10 -7.36
C GLU A 104 -15.15 5.77 -5.87
N PHE A 105 -16.25 6.09 -5.21
CA PHE A 105 -16.52 5.70 -3.83
C PHE A 105 -17.65 4.68 -3.85
N SER A 106 -17.37 3.45 -3.40
CA SER A 106 -18.34 2.35 -3.34
C SER A 106 -18.42 1.78 -1.93
N ASP A 107 -19.64 1.48 -1.49
CA ASP A 107 -19.93 0.71 -0.27
C ASP A 107 -20.54 -0.63 -0.68
N PHE A 108 -20.15 -1.73 -0.04
CA PHE A 108 -20.52 -3.10 -0.41
C PHE A 108 -21.55 -3.73 0.54
N GLN A 109 -22.40 -2.90 1.17
CA GLN A 109 -23.42 -3.32 2.13
C GLN A 109 -24.77 -3.64 1.50
#